data_AF-A0A0G1VNS0-F1
#
_entry.id   AF-A0A0G1VNS0-F1
#
_cell.length_a   1.000
_cell.length_b   1.000
_cell.length_c   1.000
_cell.angle_alpha   90.00
_cell.angle_beta   90.00
_cell.angle_gamma   90.00
#
_symmetry.space_group_name_H-M   'P 1'
#
loop_
_entity.id
_entity.type
_entity.pdbx_description
1 polymer ?
#
loop_
_entity_poly.entity_id
_entity_poly.type
_entity_poly.pdbx_seq_one_letter_code
_entity_poly.pdbx_strand_id
1 'polypeptide(L)'
;MKHIVVLSFVLFPALAFAGTVESLAEFEDNSGLLASLSVWSAIIVAFITIAMVWIGGSRMHGGIFGSVLNYFSAGMTALFLGFITGVPWVQSLASAFYLDLINSSLYIAGYILMGIAANKLLGAIKGE
;
A
#
# COMPACT_ATOMS: atom_id res chain seq x y z
N MET A 1 -19.94 10.42 9.28
CA MET A 1 -18.58 10.87 8.88
C MET A 1 -17.62 9.73 8.55
N LYS A 2 -17.58 8.60 9.29
CA LYS A 2 -16.67 7.46 8.99
C LYS A 2 -16.82 6.88 7.57
N HIS A 3 -18.05 6.77 7.05
CA HIS A 3 -18.27 6.17 5.72
C HIS A 3 -17.81 7.05 4.56
N ILE A 4 -17.88 8.38 4.68
CA ILE A 4 -17.46 9.30 3.62
C ILE A 4 -15.94 9.27 3.46
N VAL A 5 -15.20 9.25 4.57
CA VAL A 5 -13.72 9.17 4.54
C VAL A 5 -13.27 7.86 3.89
N VAL A 6 -13.92 6.74 4.20
CA VAL A 6 -13.61 5.44 3.58
C VAL A 6 -13.94 5.45 2.08
N LEU A 7 -15.08 6.04 1.69
CA LEU A 7 -15.49 6.13 0.29
C LEU A 7 -14.52 7.02 -0.52
N SER A 8 -14.10 8.15 0.04
CA SER A 8 -13.06 9.01 -0.54
C SER A 8 -11.72 8.28 -0.65
N PHE A 9 -11.33 7.49 0.36
CA PHE A 9 -10.09 6.73 0.33
C PHE A 9 -10.11 5.67 -0.80
N VAL A 10 -11.24 5.00 -1.02
CA VAL A 10 -11.39 3.97 -2.07
C VAL A 10 -11.49 4.58 -3.47
N LEU A 11 -12.13 5.75 -3.61
CA LEU A 11 -12.30 6.41 -4.91
C LEU A 11 -11.06 7.19 -5.35
N PHE A 12 -10.21 7.63 -4.43
CA PHE A 12 -9.05 8.45 -4.75
C PHE A 12 -8.05 7.77 -5.71
N PRO A 13 -7.68 6.48 -5.53
CA PRO A 13 -6.83 5.76 -6.49
C PRO A 13 -7.48 5.64 -7.87
N ALA A 14 -8.80 5.40 -7.93
CA ALA A 14 -9.53 5.25 -9.19
C ALA A 14 -9.63 6.58 -9.96
N LEU A 15 -9.82 7.70 -9.26
CA LEU A 15 -9.84 9.04 -9.86
C LEU A 15 -8.46 9.48 -10.34
N ALA A 16 -7.42 9.21 -9.55
CA ALA A 16 -6.04 9.48 -9.94
C ALA A 16 -5.63 8.65 -11.17
N PHE A 17 -6.07 7.40 -11.24
CA PHE A 17 -5.89 6.55 -12.42
C PHE A 17 -6.56 7.14 -13.67
N ALA A 18 -7.84 7.50 -13.58
CA ALA A 18 -8.61 8.03 -14.71
C ALA A 18 -7.92 9.24 -15.36
N GLY A 19 -7.38 10.17 -14.57
CA GLY A 19 -6.65 11.33 -15.09
C GLY A 19 -5.33 11.00 -15.79
N THR A 20 -4.71 9.86 -15.49
CA THR A 20 -3.49 9.42 -16.20
C THR A 20 -3.77 8.59 -17.44
N VAL A 21 -4.92 7.91 -17.51
CA VAL A 21 -5.29 7.11 -18.69
C VAL A 21 -5.62 8.00 -19.88
N GLU A 22 -6.29 9.14 -19.66
CA GLU A 22 -6.56 10.11 -20.73
C GLU A 22 -5.28 10.65 -21.35
N SER A 23 -4.24 10.94 -20.55
CA SER A 23 -2.96 11.41 -21.10
C SER A 23 -2.13 10.31 -21.75
N LEU A 24 -2.26 9.06 -21.31
CA LEU A 24 -1.56 7.91 -21.88
C LEU A 24 -2.22 7.36 -23.15
N ALA A 25 -3.53 7.55 -23.31
CA ALA A 25 -4.27 7.16 -24.52
C ALA A 25 -3.91 8.03 -25.74
N GLU A 26 -3.39 9.24 -25.50
CA GLU A 26 -2.94 10.16 -26.55
C GLU A 26 -1.53 9.81 -27.09
N PHE A 27 -0.76 8.97 -26.37
CA PHE A 27 0.56 8.49 -26.80
C PHE A 27 0.46 7.06 -27.34
N GLU A 28 0.51 6.97 -28.67
CA GLU A 28 0.39 5.76 -29.50
C GLU A 28 1.63 4.83 -29.38
N ASP A 29 1.88 4.28 -28.18
CA ASP A 29 2.75 3.12 -27.99
C ASP A 29 2.13 2.17 -26.95
N ASN A 30 1.51 1.10 -27.44
CA ASN A 30 0.77 0.11 -26.64
C ASN A 30 1.58 -0.46 -25.47
N SER A 31 2.92 -0.48 -25.58
CA SER A 31 3.82 -0.99 -24.55
C SER A 31 3.81 -0.13 -23.28
N GLY A 32 3.77 1.19 -23.42
CA GLY A 32 3.73 2.13 -22.28
C GLY A 32 2.38 2.12 -21.57
N LEU A 33 1.29 2.01 -22.33
CA LEU A 33 -0.06 1.94 -21.80
C LEU A 33 -0.28 0.65 -20.99
N LEU A 34 0.15 -0.51 -21.49
CA LEU A 34 0.06 -1.79 -20.76
C LEU A 34 0.88 -1.78 -19.46
N ALA A 35 2.09 -1.22 -19.48
CA ALA A 35 2.92 -1.09 -18.29
C ALA A 35 2.25 -0.19 -17.24
N SER A 36 1.70 0.95 -17.66
CA SER A 36 0.97 1.85 -16.77
C SER A 36 -0.30 1.21 -16.19
N LEU A 37 -1.11 0.55 -17.03
CA LEU A 37 -2.28 -0.20 -16.57
C LEU A 37 -1.90 -1.27 -15.53
N SER A 38 -0.80 -1.99 -15.76
CA SER A 38 -0.31 -3.00 -14.82
C SER A 38 0.10 -2.39 -13.48
N VAL A 39 0.79 -1.25 -13.49
CA VAL A 39 1.19 -0.53 -12.27
C VAL A 39 -0.05 -0.05 -11.50
N TRP A 40 -1.01 0.56 -12.18
CA TRP A 40 -2.23 1.03 -11.55
C TRP A 40 -3.11 -0.08 -11.00
N SER A 41 -3.24 -1.19 -11.73
CA SER A 41 -3.91 -2.39 -11.24
C SER A 41 -3.24 -2.90 -9.95
N ALA A 42 -1.90 -2.99 -9.94
CA ALA A 42 -1.16 -3.38 -8.74
C ALA A 42 -1.39 -2.41 -7.57
N ILE A 43 -1.40 -1.10 -7.81
CA ILE A 43 -1.67 -0.08 -6.79
C ILE A 43 -3.07 -0.25 -6.20
N ILE A 44 -4.09 -0.40 -7.06
CA ILE A 44 -5.49 -0.54 -6.63
C ILE A 44 -5.67 -1.82 -5.82
N VAL A 45 -5.15 -2.96 -6.32
CA VAL A 45 -5.25 -4.25 -5.63
C VAL A 45 -4.53 -4.18 -4.28
N ALA A 46 -3.29 -3.70 -4.25
CA ALA A 46 -2.52 -3.56 -3.01
C ALA A 46 -3.24 -2.68 -1.99
N PHE A 47 -3.77 -1.54 -2.43
CA PHE A 47 -4.53 -0.62 -1.58
C PHE A 47 -5.78 -1.27 -0.99
N ILE A 48 -6.58 -1.96 -1.81
CA ILE A 48 -7.77 -2.68 -1.35
C ILE A 48 -7.40 -3.77 -0.35
N THR A 49 -6.36 -4.56 -0.64
CA THR A 49 -5.89 -5.62 0.26
C THR A 49 -5.45 -5.05 1.61
N ILE A 50 -4.67 -3.97 1.62
CA ILE A 50 -4.25 -3.29 2.85
C ILE A 50 -5.45 -2.78 3.64
N ALA A 51 -6.40 -2.13 2.97
CA ALA A 51 -7.63 -1.64 3.60
C ALA A 51 -8.45 -2.77 4.21
N MET A 52 -8.59 -3.90 3.51
CA MET A 52 -9.28 -5.09 4.03
C MET A 52 -8.59 -5.62 5.29
N VAL A 53 -7.26 -5.70 5.30
CA VAL A 53 -6.52 -6.19 6.48
C VAL A 53 -6.66 -5.20 7.65
N TRP A 54 -6.65 -3.89 7.38
CA TRP A 54 -6.87 -2.86 8.40
C TRP A 54 -8.27 -2.95 9.03
N ILE A 55 -9.29 -3.18 8.20
CA ILE A 55 -10.67 -3.39 8.64
C ILE A 55 -10.77 -4.70 9.43
N GLY A 56 -10.12 -5.77 8.97
CA GLY A 56 -10.05 -7.05 9.68
C GLY A 56 -9.44 -6.91 11.07
N GLY A 57 -8.27 -6.28 11.17
CA GLY A 57 -7.55 -6.06 12.43
C GLY A 57 -8.32 -5.19 13.41
N SER A 58 -8.94 -4.10 12.92
CA SER A 58 -9.73 -3.20 13.76
C SER A 58 -11.04 -3.81 14.27
N ARG A 59 -11.61 -4.81 13.59
CA ARG A 59 -12.80 -5.52 14.07
C ARG A 59 -12.49 -6.56 15.16
N MET A 60 -11.28 -7.09 15.20
CA MET A 60 -10.83 -8.09 16.19
C MET A 60 -10.40 -7.45 17.52
N HIS A 61 -11.28 -6.64 18.12
CA HIS A 61 -11.04 -5.85 19.33
C HIS A 61 -10.42 -6.68 20.47
N GLY A 62 -9.16 -6.39 20.80
CA GLY A 62 -8.49 -6.85 22.03
C GLY A 62 -7.79 -8.22 21.97
N GLY A 63 -7.92 -8.98 20.88
CA GLY A 63 -7.24 -10.27 20.72
C GLY A 63 -5.79 -10.15 20.24
N ILE A 64 -4.94 -11.14 20.57
CA ILE A 64 -3.56 -11.22 20.06
C ILE A 64 -3.55 -11.20 18.52
N PHE A 65 -4.51 -11.88 17.89
CA PHE A 65 -4.70 -11.86 16.44
C PHE A 65 -5.00 -10.46 15.88
N GLY A 66 -5.80 -9.63 16.58
CA GLY A 66 -6.04 -8.25 16.16
C GLY A 66 -4.78 -7.38 16.25
N SER A 67 -3.97 -7.58 17.30
CA SER A 67 -2.67 -6.93 17.42
C SER A 67 -1.72 -7.35 16.30
N VAL A 68 -1.62 -8.65 16.00
CA VAL A 68 -0.81 -9.19 14.90
C VAL A 68 -1.25 -8.60 13.56
N LEU A 69 -2.56 -8.61 13.26
CA LEU A 69 -3.08 -8.06 12.01
C LEU A 69 -2.78 -6.57 11.87
N ASN A 70 -2.85 -5.79 12.96
CA ASN A 70 -2.52 -4.36 12.93
C ASN A 70 -1.04 -4.09 12.65
N TYR A 71 -0.12 -4.87 13.24
CA TYR A 71 1.31 -4.76 12.91
C TYR A 71 1.58 -5.20 11.47
N PHE A 72 0.94 -6.27 11.03
CA PHE A 72 1.07 -6.78 9.67
C PHE A 72 0.55 -5.76 8.65
N SER A 73 -0.62 -5.19 8.90
CA SER A 73 -1.21 -4.15 8.05
C SER A 73 -0.37 -2.87 8.05
N ALA A 74 0.20 -2.47 9.19
CA ALA A 74 1.11 -1.31 9.27
C ALA A 74 2.37 -1.55 8.43
N GLY A 75 2.92 -2.77 8.49
CA GLY A 75 4.03 -3.18 7.64
C GLY A 75 3.66 -3.10 6.15
N MET A 76 2.51 -3.66 5.75
CA MET A 76 2.06 -3.60 4.36
C MET A 76 1.84 -2.17 3.86
N THR A 77 1.29 -1.27 4.69
CA THR A 77 1.15 0.15 4.35
C THR A 77 2.49 0.82 4.13
N ALA A 78 3.49 0.54 4.98
CA ALA A 78 4.84 1.09 4.80
C ALA A 78 5.47 0.59 3.49
N LEU A 79 5.38 -0.72 3.20
CA LEU A 79 5.86 -1.27 1.93
C LEU A 79 5.15 -0.65 0.72
N PHE A 80 3.83 -0.45 0.80
CA PHE A 80 3.04 0.15 -0.26
C PHE A 80 3.42 1.61 -0.52
N LEU A 81 3.59 2.41 0.54
CA LEU A 81 4.07 3.78 0.41
C LEU A 81 5.48 3.83 -0.17
N GLY A 82 6.36 2.88 0.20
CA GLY A 82 7.68 2.73 -0.41
C GLY A 82 7.57 2.39 -1.90
N PHE A 83 6.73 1.43 -2.27
CA PHE A 83 6.49 1.09 -3.67
C PHE A 83 6.03 2.31 -4.49
N ILE A 84 5.14 3.13 -3.95
CA ILE A 84 4.66 4.37 -4.59
C ILE A 84 5.82 5.32 -4.91
N THR A 85 6.84 5.45 -4.05
CA THR A 85 7.98 6.35 -4.35
C THR A 85 8.83 5.88 -5.52
N GLY A 86 8.77 4.60 -5.89
CA GLY A 86 9.45 4.04 -7.06
C GLY A 86 8.70 4.24 -8.37
N VAL A 87 7.48 4.79 -8.35
CA VAL A 87 6.66 4.89 -9.55
C VAL A 87 7.04 6.14 -10.38
N PRO A 88 7.14 6.05 -11.72
CA PRO A 88 7.70 7.12 -12.55
C PRO A 88 7.08 8.51 -12.36
N TRP A 89 5.76 8.60 -12.16
CA TRP A 89 5.04 9.86 -11.96
C TRP A 89 5.23 10.47 -10.56
N VAL A 90 5.72 9.68 -9.60
CA VAL A 90 6.13 10.18 -8.28
C VAL A 90 7.59 10.65 -8.32
N GLN A 91 8.42 9.96 -9.10
CA GLN A 91 9.81 10.36 -9.33
C GLN A 91 9.94 11.72 -10.02
N SER A 92 8.94 12.15 -10.79
CA SER A 92 8.92 13.51 -11.36
C SER A 92 8.64 14.63 -10.34
N LEU A 93 8.17 14.30 -9.13
CA LEU A 93 7.75 15.30 -8.13
C LEU A 93 8.85 15.68 -7.14
N ALA A 94 9.90 14.86 -7.00
CA ALA A 94 10.98 15.07 -6.03
C ALA A 94 12.30 14.51 -6.56
N SER A 95 13.43 14.88 -5.95
CA SER A 95 14.73 14.35 -6.41
C SER A 95 14.79 12.82 -6.23
N ALA A 96 15.39 12.14 -7.19
CA ALA A 96 15.58 10.68 -7.15
C ALA A 96 16.26 10.21 -5.86
N PHE A 97 17.28 10.94 -5.37
CA PHE A 97 18.01 10.58 -4.15
C PHE A 97 17.12 10.54 -2.89
N TYR A 98 16.30 11.59 -2.69
CA TYR A 98 15.36 11.62 -1.55
C TYR A 98 14.31 10.50 -1.64
N LEU A 99 13.80 10.21 -2.83
CA LEU A 99 12.79 9.17 -3.02
C LEU A 99 13.35 7.76 -2.80
N ASP A 100 14.60 7.50 -3.17
CA ASP A 100 15.29 6.23 -2.92
C ASP A 100 15.56 6.00 -1.42
N LEU A 101 15.96 7.07 -0.72
CA LEU A 101 16.15 7.02 0.74
C LEU A 101 14.82 6.73 1.46
N ILE A 102 13.75 7.39 1.04
CA ILE A 102 12.40 7.15 1.56
C ILE A 102 11.96 5.72 1.21
N ASN A 103 12.14 5.26 -0.03
CA ASN A 103 11.84 3.88 -0.43
C ASN A 103 12.52 2.87 0.50
N SER A 104 13.85 2.95 0.60
CA SER A 104 14.65 2.00 1.38
C SER A 104 14.25 1.98 2.85
N SER A 105 14.04 3.17 3.45
CA SER A 105 13.64 3.29 4.85
C SER A 105 12.25 2.74 5.12
N LEU A 106 11.28 2.98 4.23
CA LEU A 106 9.93 2.43 4.33
C LEU A 106 9.91 0.92 4.16
N TYR A 107 10.73 0.38 3.27
CA TYR A 107 10.87 -1.07 3.11
C TYR A 107 11.43 -1.72 4.38
N ILE A 108 12.51 -1.16 4.95
CA ILE A 108 13.10 -1.64 6.20
C ILE A 108 12.07 -1.61 7.34
N ALA A 109 11.39 -0.47 7.53
CA ALA A 109 10.36 -0.33 8.55
C ALA A 109 9.21 -1.32 8.34
N GLY A 110 8.78 -1.50 7.09
CA GLY A 110 7.72 -2.44 6.72
C GLY A 110 8.08 -3.88 7.08
N TYR A 111 9.28 -4.34 6.73
CA TYR A 111 9.75 -5.68 7.08
C TYR A 111 9.92 -5.88 8.59
N ILE A 112 10.42 -4.88 9.31
CA ILE A 112 10.51 -4.94 10.78
C ILE A 112 9.12 -5.11 11.41
N LEU A 113 8.13 -4.33 10.98
CA LEU A 113 6.76 -4.43 11.48
C LEU A 113 6.14 -5.80 11.19
N MET A 114 6.37 -6.34 10.00
CA MET A 114 5.93 -7.70 9.66
C MET A 114 6.64 -8.78 10.50
N GLY A 115 7.94 -8.62 10.77
CA GLY A 115 8.68 -9.50 11.66
C GLY A 115 8.13 -9.50 13.10
N ILE A 116 7.77 -8.33 13.62
CA ILE A 116 7.11 -8.20 14.92
C ILE A 116 5.74 -8.90 14.91
N ALA A 117 4.96 -8.73 13.83
CA ALA A 117 3.68 -9.41 13.68
C ALA A 117 3.84 -10.94 13.68
N ALA A 118 4.82 -11.46 12.93
CA ALA A 118 5.12 -12.89 12.87
C ALA A 118 5.56 -13.44 14.23
N ASN A 119 6.39 -12.71 14.97
CA ASN A 119 6.82 -13.13 16.30
C ASN A 119 5.65 -13.18 17.29
N LYS A 120 4.76 -12.18 17.27
CA LYS A 120 3.53 -12.18 18.07
C LYS A 120 2.60 -13.34 17.70
N LEU A 121 2.49 -13.67 16.42
CA LEU A 121 1.71 -14.80 15.94
C LEU A 121 2.29 -16.13 16.44
N LEU A 122 3.61 -16.28 16.41
CA LEU A 122 4.30 -17.47 16.93
C LEU A 122 4.07 -17.65 18.43
N GLY A 123 4.14 -16.58 19.23
CA GLY A 123 3.80 -16.62 20.66
C GLY A 123 2.35 -17.08 20.88
N ALA A 124 1.42 -16.50 20.13
CA ALA A 124 0.00 -16.88 20.19
C ALA A 124 -0.25 -18.37 19.88
N ILE A 125 0.45 -18.91 18.88
CA ILE A 125 0.33 -20.32 18.47
C ILE A 125 0.97 -21.25 19.51
N LYS A 126 2.07 -20.83 20.14
CA LYS A 126 2.74 -21.59 21.21
C LYS A 126 1.98 -21.57 22.53
N GLY A 127 0.95 -20.73 22.67
CA GLY A 127 0.17 -20.59 23.90
C GLY A 127 0.86 -19.76 24.98
N GLU A 128 1.79 -18.88 24.58
CA GLU A 128 2.46 -17.88 25.44
C GLU A 128 1.64 -16.58 25.56
#